data_AF-A0A495R195-F1
#
_entry.id   AF-A0A495R195-F1
#
_cell.length_a   1.000
_cell.length_b   1.000
_cell.length_c   1.000
_cell.angle_alpha   90.00
_cell.angle_beta   90.00
_cell.angle_gamma   90.00
#
_symmetry.space_group_name_H-M   'P 1'
#
loop_
_entity.id
_entity.type
_entity.pdbx_description
1 polymer ?
#
loop_
_entity_poly.entity_id
_entity_poly.type
_entity_poly.pdbx_seq_one_letter_code
_entity_poly.pdbx_strand_id
1 'polypeptide(L)'
;MSGKDDYYNRAKQEGYRARSAYKLQQLDDTAGLLGEGRTVVDLGAAPGGWMQVAAERIGERGTLVGVDRQTIDDLEDPEPTVEYVRGDMTEDSTKDEIREIVGESDGSGGPVDVVISDMAPNMTGQYDLDHARSVHLVRQAFEVATDLLDAGGDFCAKVFDGQDLDDLIADIEPEFEYVREVRPDASRDSSSELYLVAKHRLTGPVREGDIVEVTIEDIGEEGDGIAKVENFTVFVSGVEDGETVEVRIDDVKPRYAFAERVE
;
A
#
# COMPACT_ATOMS: atom_id res chain seq x y z
N MET A 1 10.96 2.92 34.64
CA MET A 1 10.68 4.03 33.72
C MET A 1 9.95 3.43 32.54
N SER A 2 8.73 3.90 32.26
CA SER A 2 7.89 3.31 31.22
C SER A 2 8.46 3.73 29.86
N GLY A 3 8.64 2.80 28.92
CA GLY A 3 9.15 3.11 27.56
C GLY A 3 8.34 4.17 26.80
N LYS A 4 7.18 4.59 27.34
CA LYS A 4 6.40 5.76 26.94
C LYS A 4 7.21 7.05 26.93
N ASP A 5 8.05 7.27 27.94
CA ASP A 5 8.86 8.50 28.05
C ASP A 5 10.08 8.43 27.13
N ASP A 6 10.62 7.24 26.87
CA ASP A 6 11.85 7.08 26.09
C ASP A 6 11.63 7.43 24.61
N TYR A 7 10.61 6.88 23.93
CA TYR A 7 10.34 7.22 22.52
C TYR A 7 9.87 8.66 22.33
N TYR A 8 9.09 9.22 23.26
CA TYR A 8 8.68 10.62 23.17
C TYR A 8 9.87 11.57 23.35
N ASN A 9 10.71 11.31 24.36
CA ASN A 9 11.92 12.10 24.60
C ASN A 9 12.93 11.93 23.46
N ARG A 10 13.03 10.74 22.87
CA ARG A 10 13.90 10.47 21.73
C ARG A 10 13.42 11.16 20.46
N ALA A 11 12.12 11.09 20.15
CA ALA A 11 11.53 11.81 19.00
C ALA A 11 11.85 13.30 19.09
N LYS A 12 11.66 13.88 20.27
CA LYS A 12 11.95 15.29 20.52
C LYS A 12 13.44 15.62 20.44
N GLN A 13 14.33 14.70 20.82
CA GLN A 13 15.79 14.88 20.68
C GLN A 13 16.25 14.78 19.23
N GLU A 14 15.60 13.92 18.43
CA GLU A 14 15.90 13.70 17.01
C GLU A 14 15.11 14.66 16.09
N GLY A 15 14.22 15.51 16.63
CA GLY A 15 13.47 16.51 15.87
C GLY A 15 12.16 16.00 15.24
N TYR A 16 11.73 14.77 15.53
CA TYR A 16 10.46 14.25 15.05
C TYR A 16 9.26 14.88 15.76
N ARG A 17 8.24 15.23 14.97
CA ARG A 17 6.99 15.88 15.40
C ARG A 17 6.10 14.95 16.21
N ALA A 18 6.22 13.65 16.01
CA ALA A 18 5.43 12.65 16.71
C ALA A 18 6.23 11.37 16.98
N ARG A 19 5.92 10.72 18.10
CA ARG A 19 6.46 9.37 18.42
C ARG A 19 6.04 8.29 17.43
N SER A 20 5.01 8.54 16.61
CA SER A 20 4.59 7.61 15.56
C SER A 20 5.64 7.49 14.44
N ALA A 21 6.57 8.46 14.31
CA ALA A 21 7.72 8.36 13.41
C ALA A 21 8.49 7.05 13.59
N TYR A 22 8.78 6.63 14.84
CA TYR A 22 9.45 5.36 15.12
C TYR A 22 8.66 4.13 14.66
N LYS A 23 7.33 4.21 14.64
CA LYS A 23 6.51 3.11 14.12
C LYS A 23 6.71 2.97 12.62
N LEU A 24 6.69 4.07 11.86
CA LEU A 24 6.95 4.02 10.43
C LEU A 24 8.37 3.55 10.13
N GLN A 25 9.37 4.00 10.88
CA GLN A 25 10.74 3.47 10.75
C GLN A 25 10.79 1.96 10.93
N GLN A 26 10.16 1.43 11.98
CA GLN A 26 10.12 -0.02 12.24
C GLN A 26 9.32 -0.78 11.17
N LEU A 27 8.20 -0.23 10.72
CA LEU A 27 7.39 -0.80 9.65
C LEU A 27 8.22 -0.88 8.36
N ASP A 28 8.88 0.21 7.99
CA ASP A 28 9.75 0.29 6.83
C ASP A 28 10.93 -0.68 6.93
N ASP A 29 11.65 -0.71 8.05
CA ASP A 29 12.75 -1.65 8.28
C ASP A 29 12.29 -3.13 8.20
N THR A 30 11.02 -3.40 8.53
CA THR A 30 10.43 -4.75 8.47
C THR A 30 9.88 -5.09 7.07
N ALA A 31 9.46 -4.09 6.29
CA ALA A 31 8.61 -4.27 5.12
C ALA A 31 9.12 -3.70 3.81
N GLY A 32 10.17 -2.88 3.84
CA GLY A 32 10.65 -2.12 2.69
C GLY A 32 9.49 -1.39 2.03
N LEU A 33 8.81 -0.55 2.80
CA LEU A 33 7.70 0.25 2.28
C LEU A 33 8.24 1.47 1.54
N LEU A 34 9.31 2.07 2.05
CA LEU A 34 9.90 3.28 1.53
C LEU A 34 11.20 2.94 0.78
N GLY A 35 11.69 3.88 -0.02
CA GLY A 35 12.91 3.69 -0.80
C GLY A 35 13.17 4.86 -1.75
N GLU A 36 14.43 5.03 -2.13
CA GLU A 36 14.88 6.14 -2.97
C GLU A 36 14.05 6.26 -4.25
N GLY A 37 13.50 7.45 -4.51
CA GLY A 37 12.71 7.75 -5.69
C GLY A 37 11.24 7.31 -5.65
N ARG A 38 10.76 6.70 -4.57
CA ARG A 38 9.34 6.30 -4.47
C ARG A 38 8.40 7.50 -4.33
N THR A 39 7.23 7.39 -4.93
CA THR A 39 6.08 8.27 -4.70
C THR A 39 5.20 7.71 -3.57
N VAL A 40 5.04 8.49 -2.50
CA VAL A 40 4.35 8.07 -1.28
C VAL A 40 3.19 9.00 -0.97
N VAL A 41 2.02 8.43 -0.65
CA VAL A 41 0.86 9.16 -0.12
C VAL A 41 0.66 8.78 1.34
N ASP A 42 0.67 9.76 2.24
CA ASP A 42 0.43 9.61 3.69
C ASP A 42 -0.98 10.11 4.06
N LEU A 43 -1.88 9.18 4.40
CA LEU A 43 -3.27 9.45 4.74
C LEU A 43 -3.46 9.61 6.24
N GLY A 44 -4.02 10.75 6.66
CA GLY A 44 -4.09 11.13 8.07
C GLY A 44 -2.75 11.65 8.56
N ALA A 45 -2.06 12.41 7.72
CA ALA A 45 -0.66 12.76 7.90
C ALA A 45 -0.40 13.72 9.07
N ALA A 46 -1.38 14.48 9.56
CA ALA A 46 -1.13 15.46 10.62
C ALA A 46 -0.70 14.76 11.93
N PRO A 47 0.36 15.23 12.62
CA PRO A 47 1.10 16.49 12.43
C PRO A 47 2.32 16.42 11.48
N GLY A 48 2.52 15.32 10.77
CA GLY A 48 3.61 15.13 9.79
C GLY A 48 4.76 14.26 10.30
N GLY A 49 4.57 13.49 11.38
CA GLY A 49 5.63 12.63 11.93
C GLY A 49 6.02 11.47 10.99
N TRP A 50 5.04 10.89 10.29
CA TRP A 50 5.28 9.88 9.25
C TRP A 50 5.88 10.51 8.00
N MET A 51 5.37 11.67 7.59
CA MET A 51 5.95 12.47 6.51
C MET A 51 7.45 12.76 6.69
N GLN A 52 7.91 13.09 7.91
CA GLN A 52 9.35 13.30 8.17
C GLN A 52 10.17 12.05 7.82
N VAL A 53 9.74 10.89 8.30
CA VAL A 53 10.42 9.62 8.02
C VAL A 53 10.33 9.25 6.55
N ALA A 54 9.16 9.42 5.93
CA ALA A 54 8.99 9.17 4.50
C ALA A 54 9.94 10.03 3.68
N ALA A 55 10.03 11.33 3.98
CA ALA A 55 10.91 12.25 3.27
C ALA A 55 12.40 11.86 3.36
N GLU A 56 12.85 11.45 4.54
CA GLU A 56 14.22 10.96 4.76
C GLU A 56 14.53 9.67 3.97
N ARG A 57 13.55 8.80 3.75
CA ARG A 57 13.75 7.48 3.12
C ARG A 57 13.61 7.51 1.60
N ILE A 58 12.78 8.38 1.05
CA ILE A 58 12.56 8.47 -0.40
C ILE A 58 13.57 9.38 -1.13
N GLY A 59 14.21 10.30 -0.41
CA GLY A 59 15.31 11.13 -0.92
C GLY A 59 14.92 12.08 -2.06
N GLU A 60 15.91 12.74 -2.66
CA GLU A 60 15.72 13.86 -3.62
C GLU A 60 14.84 13.55 -4.84
N ARG A 61 14.78 12.28 -5.27
CA ARG A 61 13.99 11.87 -6.44
C ARG A 61 12.57 11.43 -6.08
N GLY A 62 12.25 11.36 -4.79
CA GLY A 62 10.94 10.94 -4.32
C GLY A 62 9.91 12.07 -4.36
N THR A 63 8.66 11.66 -4.29
CA THR A 63 7.51 12.55 -4.14
C THR A 63 6.71 12.11 -2.93
N LEU A 64 6.35 13.04 -2.05
CA LEU A 64 5.56 12.77 -0.85
C LEU A 64 4.33 13.67 -0.84
N VAL A 65 3.15 13.05 -0.75
CA VAL A 65 1.88 13.77 -0.62
C VAL A 65 1.27 13.47 0.75
N GLY A 66 1.15 14.49 1.59
CA GLY A 66 0.48 14.38 2.88
C GLY A 66 -0.98 14.82 2.81
N VAL A 67 -1.90 13.99 3.28
CA VAL A 67 -3.34 14.28 3.22
C VAL A 67 -3.93 14.26 4.62
N ASP A 68 -4.55 15.37 5.02
CA ASP A 68 -5.28 15.44 6.30
C ASP A 68 -6.38 16.51 6.25
N ARG A 69 -7.41 16.37 7.10
CA ARG A 69 -8.43 17.41 7.29
C ARG A 69 -7.85 18.61 8.06
N GLN A 70 -6.85 18.35 8.90
CA GLN A 70 -6.10 19.33 9.66
C GLN A 70 -4.99 19.95 8.81
N THR A 71 -4.54 21.13 9.21
CA THR A 71 -3.33 21.71 8.61
C THR A 71 -2.12 20.87 9.03
N ILE A 72 -1.30 20.51 8.05
CA ILE A 72 0.02 19.91 8.27
C ILE A 72 1.03 21.05 8.15
N ASP A 73 1.95 21.17 9.11
CA ASP A 73 3.02 22.17 9.03
C ASP A 73 4.05 21.75 7.98
N ASP A 74 4.60 22.69 7.22
CA ASP A 74 5.60 22.38 6.19
C ASP A 74 6.85 21.74 6.79
N LEU A 75 7.36 20.66 6.19
CA LEU A 75 8.66 20.08 6.51
C LEU A 75 9.78 21.10 6.26
N GLU A 76 10.78 21.12 7.13
CA GLU A 76 11.95 22.01 6.99
C GLU A 76 12.94 21.41 5.99
N ASP A 77 13.19 22.12 4.88
CA ASP A 77 14.15 21.77 3.83
C ASP A 77 14.11 20.28 3.39
N PRO A 78 12.93 19.73 2.99
CA PRO A 78 12.85 18.33 2.58
C PRO A 78 13.65 18.09 1.29
N GLU A 79 14.36 16.96 1.22
CA GLU A 79 15.01 16.51 -0.01
C GLU A 79 14.02 16.18 -1.15
N PRO A 80 12.93 15.40 -0.92
CA PRO A 80 11.96 15.11 -1.97
C PRO A 80 11.04 16.29 -2.30
N THR A 81 10.26 16.14 -3.36
CA THR A 81 9.09 16.99 -3.61
C THR A 81 8.03 16.67 -2.57
N VAL A 82 7.51 17.67 -1.85
CA VAL A 82 6.48 17.47 -0.83
C VAL A 82 5.27 18.36 -1.09
N GLU A 83 4.10 17.74 -1.17
CA GLU A 83 2.81 18.41 -1.35
C GLU A 83 1.88 18.10 -0.16
N TYR A 84 1.02 19.05 0.18
CA TYR A 84 0.08 18.92 1.30
C TYR A 84 -1.34 19.18 0.82
N VAL A 85 -2.18 18.16 0.92
CA VAL A 85 -3.59 18.25 0.57
C VAL A 85 -4.41 18.35 1.84
N ARG A 86 -5.12 19.46 2.00
CA ARG A 86 -6.03 19.65 3.12
C ARG A 86 -7.45 19.28 2.71
N GLY A 87 -7.86 18.05 2.98
CA GLY A 87 -9.15 17.53 2.53
C GLY A 87 -9.63 16.32 3.30
N ASP A 88 -10.89 15.96 3.04
CA ASP A 88 -11.45 14.69 3.47
C ASP A 88 -11.27 13.66 2.35
N MET A 89 -10.57 12.55 2.62
CA MET A 89 -10.30 11.53 1.61
C MET A 89 -11.54 10.79 1.11
N THR A 90 -12.68 10.97 1.77
CA THR A 90 -13.98 10.47 1.31
C THR A 90 -14.62 11.37 0.24
N GLU A 91 -14.07 12.57 0.00
CA GLU A 91 -14.57 13.51 -0.99
C GLU A 91 -13.82 13.33 -2.31
N ASP A 92 -14.55 13.24 -3.42
CA ASP A 92 -13.98 13.08 -4.76
C ASP A 92 -13.00 14.22 -5.10
N SER A 93 -13.27 15.45 -4.66
CA SER A 93 -12.37 16.59 -4.87
C SER A 93 -10.99 16.39 -4.27
N THR A 94 -10.90 15.76 -3.09
CA THR A 94 -9.61 15.45 -2.46
C THR A 94 -8.87 14.37 -3.26
N LYS A 95 -9.60 13.35 -3.72
CA LYS A 95 -9.02 12.28 -4.55
C LYS A 95 -8.52 12.83 -5.88
N ASP A 96 -9.28 13.73 -6.52
CA ASP A 96 -8.90 14.38 -7.78
C ASP A 96 -7.68 15.27 -7.62
N GLU A 97 -7.59 16.06 -6.55
CA GLU A 97 -6.40 16.88 -6.25
C GLU A 97 -5.15 16.00 -6.07
N ILE A 98 -5.26 14.87 -5.37
CA ILE A 98 -4.15 13.92 -5.25
C ILE A 98 -3.73 13.41 -6.64
N ARG A 99 -4.68 12.99 -7.48
CA ARG A 99 -4.40 12.52 -8.85
C ARG A 99 -3.73 13.59 -9.71
N GLU A 100 -4.15 14.85 -9.59
CA GLU A 100 -3.51 15.96 -10.30
C GLU A 100 -2.04 16.15 -9.86
N ILE A 101 -1.74 15.97 -8.58
CA ILE A 101 -0.38 16.07 -8.03
C ILE A 101 0.50 14.91 -8.50
N VAL A 102 0.01 13.67 -8.36
CA VAL A 102 0.82 12.48 -8.66
C VAL A 102 0.86 12.15 -10.15
N GLY A 103 -0.10 12.67 -10.94
CA GLY A 103 -0.24 12.43 -12.37
C GLY A 103 -1.22 11.29 -12.70
N GLU A 104 -1.44 11.08 -14.00
CA GLU A 104 -2.19 9.92 -14.50
C GLU A 104 -1.26 8.76 -14.85
N SER A 105 -1.78 7.54 -14.72
CA SER A 105 -1.13 6.32 -15.20
C SER A 105 -0.83 6.39 -16.70
N ASP A 106 0.32 5.87 -17.14
CA ASP A 106 0.62 5.66 -18.56
C ASP A 106 0.01 4.36 -19.13
N GLY A 107 -0.90 3.71 -18.38
CA GLY A 107 -1.53 2.45 -18.76
C GLY A 107 -0.82 1.21 -18.18
N SER A 108 0.19 1.39 -17.33
CA SER A 108 0.84 0.30 -16.58
C SER A 108 0.52 0.27 -15.07
N GLY A 109 -0.37 1.19 -14.63
CA GLY A 109 -0.91 1.40 -13.27
C GLY A 109 -0.61 2.81 -12.71
N GLY A 110 -1.16 3.18 -11.54
CA GLY A 110 -1.08 4.55 -11.01
C GLY A 110 0.36 5.05 -10.72
N PRO A 111 0.61 6.36 -10.56
CA PRO A 111 1.96 6.90 -10.32
C PRO A 111 2.45 6.74 -8.87
N VAL A 112 1.67 6.10 -8.00
CA VAL A 112 1.98 5.97 -6.57
C VAL A 112 2.54 4.60 -6.27
N ASP A 113 3.72 4.57 -5.65
CA ASP A 113 4.37 3.33 -5.22
C ASP A 113 3.84 2.84 -3.87
N VAL A 114 3.43 3.77 -2.99
CA VAL A 114 3.08 3.44 -1.61
C VAL A 114 1.97 4.34 -1.08
N VAL A 115 0.96 3.73 -0.47
CA VAL A 115 -0.02 4.44 0.36
C VAL A 115 0.11 3.98 1.80
N ILE A 116 0.35 4.92 2.71
CA ILE A 116 0.47 4.66 4.16
C ILE A 116 -0.61 5.41 4.93
N SER A 117 -1.08 4.85 6.05
CA SER A 117 -2.04 5.52 6.93
C SER A 117 -1.85 5.21 8.41
N ASP A 118 -1.65 6.26 9.21
CA ASP A 118 -1.68 6.21 10.68
C ASP A 118 -2.99 6.80 11.24
N MET A 119 -4.08 6.79 10.46
CA MET A 119 -5.39 7.26 10.93
C MET A 119 -5.88 6.47 12.14
N ALA A 120 -6.47 7.16 13.11
CA ALA A 120 -7.15 6.54 14.24
C ALA A 120 -8.48 7.25 14.52
N PRO A 121 -9.52 6.51 14.92
CA PRO A 121 -10.76 7.14 15.35
C PRO A 121 -10.58 7.84 16.71
N ASN A 122 -11.51 8.75 17.02
CA ASN A 122 -11.62 9.26 18.39
C ASN A 122 -11.98 8.10 19.34
N MET A 123 -11.06 7.78 20.25
CA MET A 123 -11.20 6.68 21.20
C MET A 123 -12.38 6.93 22.14
N THR A 124 -13.31 5.99 22.17
CA THR A 124 -14.47 5.99 23.06
C THR A 124 -14.18 5.24 24.36
N GLY A 125 -13.17 4.36 24.34
CA GLY A 125 -12.87 3.42 25.42
C GLY A 125 -13.72 2.16 25.39
N GLN A 126 -14.63 2.03 24.41
CA GLN A 126 -15.33 0.79 24.12
C GLN A 126 -14.59 0.06 23.00
N TYR A 127 -13.99 -1.08 23.34
CA TYR A 127 -13.13 -1.84 22.43
C TYR A 127 -13.80 -2.14 21.09
N ASP A 128 -14.99 -2.75 21.09
CA ASP A 128 -15.68 -3.16 19.87
C ASP A 128 -16.03 -1.96 18.97
N LEU A 129 -16.42 -0.83 19.56
CA LEU A 129 -16.74 0.37 18.81
C LEU A 129 -15.49 1.05 18.24
N ASP A 130 -14.41 1.10 19.02
CA ASP A 130 -13.13 1.66 18.58
C ASP A 130 -12.51 0.78 17.47
N HIS A 131 -12.63 -0.55 17.58
CA HIS A 131 -12.27 -1.52 16.54
C HIS A 131 -13.05 -1.29 15.25
N ALA A 132 -14.39 -1.33 15.29
CA ALA A 132 -15.23 -1.17 14.12
C ALA A 132 -14.98 0.17 13.39
N ARG A 133 -14.71 1.24 14.15
CA ARG A 133 -14.33 2.53 13.57
C ARG A 133 -12.95 2.52 12.93
N SER A 134 -11.98 1.80 13.50
CA SER A 134 -10.66 1.65 12.89
C SER A 134 -10.73 0.85 11.58
N VAL A 135 -11.50 -0.25 11.54
CA VAL A 135 -11.76 -1.03 10.34
C VAL A 135 -12.39 -0.17 9.24
N HIS A 136 -13.36 0.68 9.60
CA HIS A 136 -13.96 1.61 8.64
C HIS A 136 -12.94 2.58 8.02
N LEU A 137 -12.04 3.14 8.83
CA LEU A 137 -10.98 4.02 8.33
C LEU A 137 -9.99 3.29 7.42
N VAL A 138 -9.64 2.03 7.74
CA VAL A 138 -8.77 1.22 6.85
C VAL A 138 -9.46 0.91 5.53
N ARG A 139 -10.75 0.58 5.52
CA ARG A 139 -11.50 0.37 4.26
C ARG A 139 -11.50 1.61 3.38
N GLN A 140 -11.64 2.81 3.98
CA GLN A 140 -11.54 4.07 3.24
C GLN A 140 -10.14 4.31 2.70
N ALA A 141 -9.10 4.07 3.50
CA ALA A 141 -7.72 4.18 3.06
C ALA A 141 -7.39 3.19 1.95
N PHE A 142 -7.92 1.96 2.04
CA PHE A 142 -7.77 0.92 1.03
C PHE A 142 -8.44 1.30 -0.29
N GLU A 143 -9.66 1.85 -0.28
CA GLU A 143 -10.33 2.35 -1.48
C GLU A 143 -9.47 3.41 -2.21
N VAL A 144 -8.93 4.38 -1.46
CA VAL A 144 -8.00 5.38 -2.01
C VAL A 144 -6.73 4.73 -2.53
N ALA A 145 -6.15 3.77 -1.80
CA ALA A 145 -4.98 3.04 -2.25
C ALA A 145 -5.26 2.29 -3.55
N THR A 146 -6.44 1.70 -3.70
CA THR A 146 -6.77 0.95 -4.90
C THR A 146 -6.91 1.83 -6.14
N ASP A 147 -7.30 3.09 -5.96
CA ASP A 147 -7.42 4.10 -7.02
C ASP A 147 -6.07 4.70 -7.43
N LEU A 148 -5.09 4.74 -6.52
CA LEU A 148 -3.83 5.47 -6.70
C LEU A 148 -2.61 4.59 -7.01
N LEU A 149 -2.57 3.36 -6.48
CA LEU A 149 -1.37 2.53 -6.55
C LEU A 149 -1.07 2.00 -7.97
N ASP A 150 0.21 1.94 -8.31
CA ASP A 150 0.71 1.21 -9.48
C ASP A 150 0.60 -0.32 -9.29
N ALA A 151 0.70 -1.04 -10.41
CA ALA A 151 1.09 -2.45 -10.38
C ALA A 151 2.37 -2.63 -9.57
N GLY A 152 2.29 -3.38 -8.47
CA GLY A 152 3.42 -3.67 -7.60
C GLY A 152 3.58 -2.68 -6.44
N GLY A 153 2.70 -1.68 -6.34
CA GLY A 153 2.64 -0.74 -5.24
C GLY A 153 2.21 -1.39 -3.92
N ASP A 154 2.50 -0.71 -2.80
CA ASP A 154 2.33 -1.23 -1.45
C ASP A 154 1.32 -0.40 -0.64
N PHE A 155 0.59 -1.05 0.26
CA PHE A 155 -0.33 -0.40 1.17
C PHE A 155 -0.02 -0.76 2.63
N CYS A 156 -0.04 0.23 3.52
CA CYS A 156 0.16 0.02 4.95
C CYS A 156 -0.81 0.87 5.77
N ALA A 157 -1.66 0.25 6.58
CA ALA A 157 -2.62 0.99 7.40
C ALA A 157 -2.73 0.46 8.82
N LYS A 158 -2.85 1.39 9.77
CA LYS A 158 -3.13 1.07 11.18
C LYS A 158 -4.55 0.56 11.36
N VAL A 159 -4.70 -0.52 12.12
CA VAL A 159 -5.99 -1.03 12.58
C VAL A 159 -5.90 -1.41 14.06
N PHE A 160 -7.03 -1.38 14.76
CA PHE A 160 -7.12 -2.03 16.07
C PHE A 160 -7.58 -3.46 15.87
N ASP A 161 -6.92 -4.38 16.54
CA ASP A 161 -7.27 -5.80 16.62
C ASP A 161 -8.74 -5.97 17.07
N GLY A 162 -9.41 -7.02 16.60
CA GLY A 162 -10.80 -7.30 16.92
C GLY A 162 -11.49 -8.23 15.93
N GLN A 163 -12.79 -8.42 16.16
CA GLN A 163 -13.58 -9.47 15.52
C GLN A 163 -13.74 -9.35 14.00
N ASP A 164 -13.60 -8.15 13.43
CA ASP A 164 -13.81 -7.87 12.00
C ASP A 164 -12.47 -7.78 11.23
N LEU A 165 -11.35 -8.15 11.86
CA LEU A 165 -10.02 -8.07 11.26
C LEU A 165 -9.84 -9.07 10.11
N ASP A 166 -10.26 -10.32 10.29
CA ASP A 166 -10.14 -11.37 9.27
C ASP A 166 -10.95 -11.01 8.02
N ASP A 167 -12.15 -10.46 8.19
CA ASP A 167 -12.99 -9.99 7.08
C ASP A 167 -12.31 -8.82 6.34
N LEU A 168 -11.66 -7.90 7.08
CA LEU A 168 -10.90 -6.81 6.46
C LEU A 168 -9.70 -7.33 5.67
N ILE A 169 -8.99 -8.34 6.17
CA ILE A 169 -7.87 -8.97 5.44
C ILE A 169 -8.40 -9.64 4.17
N ALA A 170 -9.51 -10.38 4.25
CA ALA A 170 -10.14 -11.02 3.11
C ALA A 170 -10.63 -10.02 2.04
N ASP A 171 -11.00 -8.80 2.42
CA ASP A 171 -11.32 -7.72 1.48
C ASP A 171 -10.06 -7.20 0.73
N ILE A 172 -8.90 -7.20 1.39
CA ILE A 172 -7.65 -6.61 0.87
C ILE A 172 -6.82 -7.62 0.06
N GLU A 173 -6.78 -8.88 0.52
CA GLU A 173 -5.90 -9.93 0.00
C GLU A 173 -6.02 -10.15 -1.52
N PRO A 174 -7.22 -10.16 -2.15
CA PRO A 174 -7.35 -10.37 -3.59
C PRO A 174 -6.70 -9.29 -4.48
N GLU A 175 -6.39 -8.13 -3.91
CA GLU A 175 -5.84 -6.98 -4.62
C GLU A 175 -4.31 -6.89 -4.55
N PHE A 176 -3.65 -7.75 -3.78
CA PHE A 176 -2.20 -7.73 -3.54
C PHE A 176 -1.61 -9.15 -3.62
N GLU A 177 -0.30 -9.29 -3.84
CA GLU A 177 0.33 -10.62 -3.79
C GLU A 177 0.23 -11.26 -2.40
N TYR A 178 0.29 -10.46 -1.34
CA TYR A 178 0.06 -10.93 0.02
C TYR A 178 -0.23 -9.79 0.99
N VAL A 179 -0.88 -10.13 2.10
CA VAL A 179 -1.13 -9.24 3.25
C VAL A 179 -0.51 -9.85 4.49
N ARG A 180 0.05 -9.00 5.36
CA ARG A 180 0.57 -9.43 6.65
C ARG A 180 0.31 -8.42 7.75
N GLU A 181 0.13 -8.94 8.96
CA GLU A 181 0.04 -8.13 10.17
C GLU A 181 1.44 -7.81 10.71
N VAL A 182 1.68 -6.54 11.04
CA VAL A 182 2.92 -6.09 11.68
C VAL A 182 2.58 -5.33 12.96
N ARG A 183 3.24 -5.69 14.06
CA ARG A 183 3.12 -5.01 15.35
C ARG A 183 4.46 -4.36 15.70
N PRO A 184 4.61 -3.04 15.54
CA PRO A 184 5.85 -2.35 15.86
C PRO A 184 6.14 -2.43 17.37
N ASP A 185 7.40 -2.64 17.75
CA ASP A 185 7.85 -2.63 19.15
C ASP A 185 7.58 -1.27 19.84
N ALA A 186 7.46 -0.19 19.07
CA ALA A 186 7.09 1.14 19.57
C ALA A 186 5.57 1.28 19.91
N SER A 187 4.78 0.23 19.70
CA SER A 187 3.40 0.13 20.19
C SER A 187 3.38 0.04 21.72
N ARG A 188 2.30 0.50 22.36
CA ARG A 188 2.19 0.42 23.83
C ARG A 188 1.90 -1.05 24.19
N ASP A 189 2.49 -1.58 25.27
CA ASP A 189 2.24 -2.95 25.77
C ASP A 189 0.75 -3.30 26.02
N SER A 190 -0.15 -2.31 26.01
CA SER A 190 -1.60 -2.48 26.17
C SER A 190 -2.41 -2.10 24.91
N SER A 191 -1.75 -1.83 23.78
CA SER A 191 -2.40 -1.37 22.56
C SER A 191 -2.82 -2.58 21.74
N SER A 192 -4.11 -2.66 21.39
CA SER A 192 -4.59 -3.55 20.32
C SER A 192 -4.16 -3.05 18.93
N GLU A 193 -3.16 -2.19 18.82
CA GLU A 193 -2.74 -1.60 17.56
C GLU A 193 -1.87 -2.59 16.78
N LEU A 194 -2.19 -2.76 15.50
CA LEU A 194 -1.37 -3.46 14.51
C LEU A 194 -1.48 -2.71 13.18
N TYR A 195 -0.63 -3.09 12.22
CA TYR A 195 -0.64 -2.56 10.87
C TYR A 195 -0.85 -3.69 9.89
N LEU A 196 -1.79 -3.52 8.98
CA LEU A 196 -1.92 -4.37 7.80
C LEU A 196 -0.97 -3.84 6.75
N VAL A 197 -0.04 -4.68 6.31
CA VAL A 197 0.90 -4.39 5.23
C VAL A 197 0.56 -5.30 4.06
N ALA A 198 -0.01 -4.72 3.01
CA ALA A 198 -0.33 -5.38 1.76
C ALA A 198 0.72 -5.01 0.71
N LYS A 199 1.26 -6.02 0.02
CA LYS A 199 2.44 -5.86 -0.84
C LYS A 199 2.13 -6.24 -2.27
N HIS A 200 2.67 -5.44 -3.18
CA HIS A 200 2.63 -5.71 -4.61
C HIS A 200 1.21 -5.79 -5.18
N ARG A 201 0.59 -4.63 -5.37
CA ARG A 201 -0.74 -4.48 -5.93
C ARG A 201 -0.87 -5.22 -7.27
N LEU A 202 -1.96 -5.97 -7.41
CA LEU A 202 -2.32 -6.73 -8.60
C LEU A 202 -3.38 -5.95 -9.40
N THR A 203 -3.03 -5.53 -10.61
CA THR A 203 -3.94 -4.79 -11.51
C THR A 203 -4.24 -5.55 -12.80
N GLY A 204 -3.66 -6.74 -12.98
CA GLY A 204 -3.88 -7.58 -14.15
C GLY A 204 -5.35 -7.98 -14.33
N PRO A 205 -5.78 -8.35 -15.56
CA PRO A 205 -7.17 -8.70 -15.86
C PRO A 205 -7.54 -10.13 -15.47
N VAL A 206 -6.62 -10.89 -14.87
CA VAL A 206 -6.81 -12.28 -14.45
C VAL A 206 -6.55 -12.45 -12.96
N ARG A 207 -7.12 -13.51 -12.37
CA ARG A 207 -6.93 -13.92 -10.99
C ARG A 207 -6.53 -15.39 -10.91
N GLU A 208 -5.88 -15.77 -9.82
CA GLU A 208 -5.54 -17.16 -9.56
C GLU A 208 -6.79 -18.04 -9.62
N GLY A 209 -6.69 -19.18 -10.33
CA GLY A 209 -7.79 -20.10 -10.57
C GLY A 209 -8.69 -19.75 -11.75
N ASP A 210 -8.55 -18.58 -12.38
CA ASP A 210 -9.25 -18.25 -13.61
C ASP A 210 -8.89 -19.26 -14.72
N ILE A 211 -9.88 -19.55 -15.57
CA ILE A 211 -9.68 -20.36 -16.77
C ILE A 211 -9.92 -19.47 -17.98
N VAL A 212 -8.90 -19.35 -18.83
CA VAL A 212 -8.91 -18.45 -19.99
C VAL A 212 -8.40 -19.16 -21.23
N GLU A 213 -9.00 -18.86 -22.39
CA GLU A 213 -8.46 -19.30 -23.68
C GLU A 213 -7.43 -18.26 -24.15
N VAL A 214 -6.23 -18.74 -24.47
CA VAL A 214 -5.12 -17.90 -24.92
C VAL A 214 -4.50 -18.46 -26.18
N THR A 215 -3.93 -17.58 -27.00
CA THR A 215 -3.09 -17.97 -28.15
C THR A 215 -1.65 -17.63 -27.82
N ILE A 216 -0.75 -18.60 -27.99
CA ILE A 216 0.69 -18.42 -27.78
C ILE A 216 1.25 -17.58 -28.93
N GLU A 217 1.78 -16.41 -28.59
CA GLU A 217 2.32 -15.43 -29.55
C GLU A 217 3.83 -15.57 -29.77
N ASP A 218 4.54 -16.12 -28.78
CA ASP A 218 5.99 -16.35 -28.83
C ASP A 218 6.40 -17.41 -27.78
N ILE A 219 7.66 -17.85 -27.81
CA ILE A 219 8.27 -18.73 -26.82
C ILE A 219 9.43 -18.01 -26.13
N GLY A 220 9.38 -17.95 -24.79
CA GLY A 220 10.43 -17.36 -23.96
C GLY A 220 11.72 -18.18 -23.94
N GLU A 221 12.80 -17.58 -23.43
CA GLU A 221 14.13 -18.23 -23.41
C GLU A 221 14.17 -19.53 -22.59
N GLU A 222 13.32 -19.65 -21.56
CA GLU A 222 13.21 -20.84 -20.72
C GLU A 222 12.27 -21.92 -21.30
N GLY A 223 11.63 -21.63 -22.44
CA GLY A 223 10.75 -22.55 -23.16
C GLY A 223 9.26 -22.39 -22.86
N ASP A 224 8.87 -21.45 -22.00
CA ASP A 224 7.46 -21.13 -21.73
C ASP A 224 6.84 -20.36 -22.90
N GLY A 225 5.59 -20.69 -23.23
CA GLY A 225 4.80 -19.93 -24.17
C GLY A 225 4.40 -18.58 -23.59
N ILE A 226 4.43 -17.55 -24.43
CA ILE A 226 4.04 -16.19 -24.08
C ILE A 226 2.70 -15.91 -24.73
N ALA A 227 1.68 -15.65 -23.92
CA ALA A 227 0.39 -15.19 -24.37
C ALA A 227 0.03 -13.83 -23.77
N LYS A 228 -1.00 -13.19 -24.34
CA LYS A 228 -1.55 -11.95 -23.81
C LYS A 228 -3.04 -12.08 -23.54
N VAL A 229 -3.43 -11.68 -22.34
CA VAL A 229 -4.82 -11.37 -22.01
C VAL A 229 -4.93 -9.85 -21.96
N GLU A 230 -5.59 -9.28 -22.95
CA GLU A 230 -5.55 -7.84 -23.23
C GLU A 230 -4.11 -7.36 -23.48
N ASN A 231 -3.46 -6.72 -22.50
CA ASN A 231 -2.05 -6.32 -22.55
C ASN A 231 -1.19 -6.98 -21.46
N PHE A 232 -1.79 -7.89 -20.70
CA PHE A 232 -1.15 -8.56 -19.57
C PHE A 232 -0.51 -9.86 -20.03
N THR A 233 0.78 -10.03 -19.69
CA THR A 233 1.55 -11.19 -20.15
C THR A 233 1.21 -12.41 -19.31
N VAL A 234 0.92 -13.52 -19.96
CA VAL A 234 0.68 -14.83 -19.32
C VAL A 234 1.70 -15.82 -19.85
N PHE A 235 2.53 -16.36 -18.97
CA PHE A 235 3.47 -17.42 -19.28
C PHE A 235 2.79 -18.77 -19.12
N VAL A 236 2.85 -19.60 -20.16
CA VAL A 236 2.17 -20.89 -20.23
C VAL A 236 3.19 -21.99 -20.43
N SER A 237 3.22 -22.98 -19.55
CA SER A 237 4.16 -24.10 -19.67
C SER A 237 3.67 -25.19 -20.64
N GLY A 238 4.59 -25.84 -21.35
CA GLY A 238 4.31 -27.05 -22.14
C GLY A 238 3.47 -26.85 -23.41
N VAL A 239 3.60 -25.69 -24.07
CA VAL A 239 2.85 -25.29 -25.27
C VAL A 239 3.77 -24.95 -26.44
N GLU A 240 3.22 -24.87 -27.65
CA GLU A 240 3.94 -24.50 -28.87
C GLU A 240 3.54 -23.12 -29.42
N ASP A 241 4.42 -22.51 -30.20
CA ASP A 241 4.16 -21.22 -30.87
C ASP A 241 2.93 -21.31 -31.80
N GLY A 242 2.02 -20.34 -31.67
CA GLY A 242 0.77 -20.29 -32.43
C GLY A 242 -0.32 -21.26 -31.94
N GLU A 243 -0.09 -22.02 -30.86
CA GLU A 243 -1.11 -22.88 -30.26
C GLU A 243 -2.20 -22.03 -29.56
N THR A 244 -3.47 -22.40 -29.73
CA THR A 244 -4.57 -21.84 -28.94
C THR A 244 -5.01 -22.89 -27.91
N VAL A 245 -4.94 -22.55 -26.63
CA VAL A 245 -5.20 -23.47 -25.51
C VAL A 245 -6.03 -22.81 -24.43
N GLU A 246 -6.82 -23.63 -23.74
CA GLU A 246 -7.44 -23.24 -22.48
C GLU A 246 -6.44 -23.49 -21.34
N VAL A 247 -6.20 -22.45 -20.53
CA VAL A 247 -5.22 -22.47 -19.43
C VAL A 247 -5.87 -22.04 -18.13
N ARG A 248 -5.38 -22.60 -17.02
CA ARG A 248 -5.73 -22.16 -15.66
C ARG A 248 -4.60 -21.28 -15.14
N ILE A 249 -4.93 -20.12 -14.59
CA ILE A 249 -3.96 -19.23 -13.95
C ILE A 249 -3.55 -19.81 -12.59
N ASP A 250 -2.25 -19.99 -12.38
CA ASP A 250 -1.70 -20.61 -11.16
C ASP A 250 -1.10 -19.60 -10.18
N ASP A 251 -0.54 -18.50 -10.69
CA ASP A 251 0.04 -17.42 -9.87
C ASP A 251 -0.04 -16.10 -10.65
N VAL A 252 -0.35 -15.01 -9.95
CA VAL A 252 -0.48 -13.68 -10.53
C VAL A 252 0.54 -12.76 -9.89
N LYS A 253 1.38 -12.16 -10.72
CA LYS A 253 2.31 -11.09 -10.36
C LYS A 253 1.78 -9.74 -10.83
N PRO A 254 2.31 -8.62 -10.31
CA PRO A 254 1.80 -7.30 -10.64
C PRO A 254 1.69 -7.01 -12.14
N ARG A 255 2.61 -7.53 -12.95
CA ARG A 255 2.72 -7.22 -14.39
C ARG A 255 2.62 -8.44 -15.31
N TYR A 256 2.47 -9.65 -14.76
CA TYR A 256 2.34 -10.88 -15.52
C TYR A 256 1.74 -12.01 -14.68
N ALA A 257 1.31 -13.10 -15.28
CA ALA A 257 0.87 -14.31 -14.58
C ALA A 257 1.52 -15.57 -15.16
N PHE A 258 1.42 -16.66 -14.41
CA PHE A 258 1.75 -18.01 -14.83
C PHE A 258 0.47 -18.83 -14.96
N ALA A 259 0.46 -19.73 -15.94
CA ALA A 259 -0.66 -20.59 -16.21
C ALA A 259 -0.22 -21.97 -16.72
N GLU A 260 -1.07 -22.96 -16.44
CA GLU A 260 -0.93 -24.33 -16.91
C GLU A 260 -2.09 -24.71 -17.82
N ARG A 261 -1.81 -25.54 -18.82
CA ARG A 261 -2.85 -26.06 -19.72
C ARG A 261 -3.89 -26.86 -18.93
N VAL A 262 -5.16 -26.63 -19.23
CA VAL A 262 -6.25 -27.47 -18.73
C VAL A 262 -6.28 -28.77 -19.55
N GLU A 263 -6.16 -29.92 -18.89
CA GLU A 263 -6.30 -31.26 -19.50
C GLU A 263 -7.72 -31.56 -20.01
#